data_AF-A0A3A9VE88-F1
#
_entry.id   AF-A0A3A9VE88-F1
#
_cell.length_a   1.000
_cell.length_b   1.000
_cell.length_c   1.000
_cell.angle_alpha   90.00
_cell.angle_beta   90.00
_cell.angle_gamma   90.00
#
_symmetry.space_group_name_H-M   'P 1'
#
loop_
_entity.id
_entity.type
_entity.pdbx_description
1 polymer ?
#
loop_
_entity_poly.entity_id
_entity_poly.type
_entity_poly.pdbx_seq_one_letter_code
_entity_poly.pdbx_strand_id
1 'polypeptide(L)'
;MVKRTTPWKEGKVISVETRKGIFVLAQMLKSPYLRFYNAFREDDNWGKVDVSIFDTLFVNGVTRAFLKASNITTVKEAIADKKREDSKVWIKGSSGNRKVKAWEGSEDEKEFYILGSEPGRSLVERDIYKTGKYEHPSGLFDKIIIENIPLNANDIIDNHETMGLAVFPLTNERLYLCYKVGKNVDPTKDLKFNRELPKDYKIAVEIMSGGGGKENKEKILDEYFR
;
A
#
# COMPACT_ATOMS: atom_id res chain seq x y z
N MET A 1 0.38 -6.46 -27.45
CA MET A 1 0.18 -4.99 -27.42
C MET A 1 0.95 -4.41 -26.23
N VAL A 2 1.75 -3.37 -26.41
CA VAL A 2 2.44 -2.70 -25.29
C VAL A 2 1.41 -1.87 -24.53
N LYS A 3 1.08 -2.30 -23.30
CA LYS A 3 0.20 -1.54 -22.40
C LYS A 3 0.82 -0.17 -22.13
N ARG A 4 0.16 0.91 -22.58
CA ARG A 4 0.60 2.28 -22.29
C ARG A 4 0.35 2.57 -20.83
N THR A 5 1.38 3.03 -20.11
CA THR A 5 1.25 3.45 -18.71
C THR A 5 0.26 4.60 -18.60
N THR A 6 -0.69 4.51 -17.66
CA THR A 6 -1.65 5.58 -17.38
C THR A 6 -0.89 6.86 -16.99
N PRO A 7 -0.99 7.97 -17.76
CA PRO A 7 -0.26 9.19 -17.43
C PRO A 7 -0.80 9.80 -16.14
N TRP A 8 0.10 10.31 -15.30
CA TRP A 8 -0.29 10.92 -14.03
C TRP A 8 -1.06 12.23 -14.29
N LYS A 9 -2.21 12.39 -13.65
CA LYS A 9 -2.98 13.65 -13.63
C LYS A 9 -3.72 13.72 -12.31
N GLU A 10 -3.46 14.75 -11.50
CA GLU A 10 -4.14 14.93 -10.22
C GLU A 10 -5.67 14.98 -10.42
N GLY A 11 -6.40 14.31 -9.54
CA GLY A 11 -7.85 14.11 -9.63
C GLY A 11 -8.28 13.01 -10.61
N LYS A 12 -7.38 12.37 -11.36
CA LYS A 12 -7.76 11.24 -12.21
C LYS A 12 -8.16 10.04 -11.34
N VAL A 13 -9.36 9.53 -11.57
CA VAL A 13 -9.84 8.30 -10.97
C VAL A 13 -9.53 7.11 -11.89
N ILE A 14 -9.03 6.05 -11.29
CA ILE A 14 -8.65 4.80 -11.93
C ILE A 14 -9.29 3.62 -11.19
N SER A 15 -9.54 2.55 -11.94
CA SER A 15 -9.84 1.23 -11.40
C SER A 15 -8.54 0.45 -11.36
N VAL A 16 -8.22 -0.20 -10.25
CA VAL A 16 -7.05 -1.07 -10.12
C VAL A 16 -7.53 -2.48 -9.82
N GLU A 17 -7.14 -3.44 -10.64
CA GLU A 17 -7.35 -4.85 -10.34
C GLU A 17 -6.40 -5.29 -9.22
N THR A 18 -6.96 -5.91 -8.20
CA THR A 18 -6.26 -6.42 -7.03
C THR A 18 -5.67 -7.79 -7.39
N ARG A 19 -6.40 -8.89 -7.14
CA ARG A 19 -6.27 -10.16 -7.86
C ARG A 19 -7.25 -10.21 -9.02
N LYS A 20 -7.08 -11.19 -9.90
CA LYS A 20 -7.98 -11.47 -11.03
C LYS A 20 -9.45 -11.34 -10.64
N GLY A 21 -10.15 -10.44 -11.33
CA GLY A 21 -11.59 -10.24 -11.19
C GLY A 21 -12.02 -9.34 -10.04
N ILE A 22 -11.13 -8.84 -9.17
CA ILE A 22 -11.51 -7.92 -8.08
C ILE A 22 -10.90 -6.54 -8.31
N PHE A 23 -11.73 -5.52 -8.44
CA PHE A 23 -11.32 -4.15 -8.77
C PHE A 23 -11.57 -3.18 -7.62
N VAL A 24 -10.70 -2.20 -7.46
CA VAL A 24 -10.82 -1.12 -6.46
C VAL A 24 -10.67 0.25 -7.11
N LEU A 25 -11.45 1.23 -6.64
CA LEU A 25 -11.26 2.62 -7.06
C LEU A 25 -10.06 3.26 -6.37
N ALA A 26 -9.28 4.01 -7.15
CA ALA A 26 -8.25 4.89 -6.64
C ALA A 26 -8.24 6.23 -7.36
N GLN A 27 -7.77 7.27 -6.69
CA GLN A 27 -7.60 8.61 -7.26
C GLN A 27 -6.14 9.05 -7.18
N MET A 28 -5.62 9.57 -8.29
CA MET A 28 -4.33 10.22 -8.36
C MET A 28 -4.36 11.54 -7.58
N LEU A 29 -3.53 11.65 -6.55
CA LEU A 29 -3.29 12.87 -5.79
C LEU A 29 -2.04 13.58 -6.32
N LYS A 30 -1.39 14.38 -5.47
CA LYS A 30 -0.04 14.89 -5.74
C LYS A 30 0.89 13.74 -6.08
N SER A 31 1.57 13.80 -7.21
CA SER A 31 2.49 12.72 -7.60
C SER A 31 3.55 12.48 -6.51
N PRO A 32 3.82 11.23 -6.11
CA PRO A 32 3.33 9.97 -6.69
C PRO A 32 2.23 9.26 -5.85
N TYR A 33 1.32 9.99 -5.19
CA TYR A 33 0.36 9.41 -4.23
C TYR A 33 -0.97 8.99 -4.85
N LEU A 34 -1.44 7.79 -4.50
CA LEU A 34 -2.81 7.35 -4.75
C LEU A 34 -3.59 7.33 -3.44
N ARG A 35 -4.85 7.79 -3.50
CA ARG A 35 -5.88 7.48 -2.50
C ARG A 35 -6.66 6.28 -3.00
N PHE A 36 -6.64 5.17 -2.28
CA PHE A 36 -7.50 4.02 -2.54
C PHE A 36 -8.78 4.20 -1.71
N TYR A 37 -9.93 3.93 -2.32
CA TYR A 37 -11.23 3.99 -1.66
C TYR A 37 -11.68 2.60 -1.20
N ASN A 38 -12.49 2.54 -0.15
CA ASN A 38 -13.15 1.31 0.25
C ASN A 38 -14.35 1.02 -0.68
N ALA A 39 -14.04 0.79 -1.96
CA ALA A 39 -14.99 0.59 -3.03
C ALA A 39 -14.47 -0.52 -3.95
N PHE A 40 -14.98 -1.73 -3.72
CA PHE A 40 -14.57 -2.95 -4.41
C PHE A 40 -15.72 -3.57 -5.21
N ARG A 41 -15.37 -4.38 -6.20
CA ARG A 41 -16.33 -5.10 -7.05
C ARG A 41 -15.69 -6.21 -7.88
N GLU A 42 -16.53 -7.02 -8.51
CA GLU A 42 -16.15 -8.20 -9.28
C GLU A 42 -16.11 -7.99 -10.81
N ASP A 43 -16.48 -6.79 -11.29
CA ASP A 43 -16.43 -6.40 -12.71
C ASP A 43 -15.66 -5.09 -12.90
N ASP A 44 -15.28 -4.71 -14.12
CA ASP A 44 -14.62 -3.42 -14.39
C ASP A 44 -15.50 -2.37 -15.12
N ASN A 45 -16.82 -2.32 -14.87
CA ASN A 45 -17.72 -1.28 -15.40
C ASN A 45 -18.24 -0.23 -14.39
N TRP A 46 -17.48 0.83 -14.05
CA TRP A 46 -17.86 1.71 -12.90
C TRP A 46 -18.98 2.71 -13.24
N GLY A 47 -19.27 2.90 -14.53
CA GLY A 47 -20.17 3.95 -15.01
C GLY A 47 -19.79 5.34 -14.48
N LYS A 48 -20.81 6.14 -14.17
CA LYS A 48 -20.67 7.43 -13.49
C LYS A 48 -20.66 7.20 -11.98
N VAL A 49 -19.56 7.56 -11.33
CA VAL A 49 -19.36 7.35 -9.89
C VAL A 49 -18.76 8.59 -9.24
N ASP A 50 -19.33 9.05 -8.13
CA ASP A 50 -18.72 10.07 -7.28
C ASP A 50 -17.89 9.39 -6.20
N VAL A 51 -16.57 9.55 -6.25
CA VAL A 51 -15.70 8.83 -5.31
C VAL A 51 -15.68 9.45 -3.92
N SER A 52 -16.24 10.67 -3.75
CA SER A 52 -16.29 11.33 -2.44
C SER A 52 -17.23 10.63 -1.45
N ILE A 53 -18.16 9.80 -1.95
CA ILE A 53 -19.09 9.03 -1.13
C ILE A 53 -18.44 7.85 -0.41
N PHE A 54 -17.27 7.40 -0.89
CA PHE A 54 -16.57 6.27 -0.32
C PHE A 54 -15.55 6.73 0.71
N ASP A 55 -15.38 5.94 1.76
CA ASP A 55 -14.31 6.14 2.71
C ASP A 55 -12.94 5.88 2.07
N THR A 56 -11.93 6.61 2.56
CA THR A 56 -10.54 6.32 2.21
C THR A 56 -10.16 4.98 2.84
N LEU A 57 -9.71 4.04 2.01
CA LEU A 57 -9.11 2.80 2.48
C LEU A 57 -7.70 3.08 3.00
N PHE A 58 -6.84 3.67 2.17
CA PHE A 58 -5.54 4.24 2.57
C PHE A 58 -4.98 5.16 1.49
N VAL A 59 -3.96 5.95 1.85
CA VAL A 59 -3.19 6.79 0.93
C VAL A 59 -1.74 6.31 0.94
N ASN A 60 -1.16 6.09 -0.24
CA ASN A 60 0.23 5.65 -0.32
C ASN A 60 0.93 6.17 -1.59
N GLY A 61 2.24 6.40 -1.50
CA GLY A 61 3.07 6.73 -2.66
C GLY A 61 3.31 5.47 -3.49
N VAL A 62 3.08 5.52 -4.79
CA VAL A 62 3.25 4.36 -5.69
C VAL A 62 4.51 4.49 -6.54
N THR A 63 5.14 3.35 -6.83
CA THR A 63 6.23 3.30 -7.81
C THR A 63 5.69 3.36 -9.25
N ARG A 64 6.54 3.79 -10.20
CA ARG A 64 6.22 3.68 -11.64
C ARG A 64 6.00 2.22 -12.06
N ALA A 65 6.72 1.29 -11.43
CA ALA A 65 6.58 -0.14 -11.68
C ALA A 65 5.18 -0.64 -11.31
N PHE A 66 4.60 -0.17 -10.21
CA PHE A 66 3.22 -0.47 -9.83
C PHE A 66 2.22 -0.08 -10.93
N LEU A 67 2.30 1.16 -11.44
CA LEU A 67 1.39 1.62 -12.50
C LEU A 67 1.58 0.89 -13.83
N LYS A 68 2.81 0.45 -14.13
CA LYS A 68 3.12 -0.27 -15.38
C LYS A 68 2.67 -1.73 -15.34
N ALA A 69 2.85 -2.39 -14.20
CA ALA A 69 2.63 -3.83 -14.06
C ALA A 69 1.19 -4.17 -13.65
N SER A 70 0.51 -3.30 -12.90
CA SER A 70 -0.87 -3.53 -12.47
C SER A 70 -1.86 -3.51 -13.62
N ASN A 71 -3.01 -4.17 -13.45
CA ASN A 71 -4.15 -3.93 -14.31
C ASN A 71 -4.93 -2.69 -13.88
N ILE A 72 -4.93 -1.66 -14.73
CA ILE A 72 -5.47 -0.34 -14.42
C ILE A 72 -6.26 0.16 -15.61
N THR A 73 -7.49 0.60 -15.36
CA THR A 73 -8.32 1.32 -16.33
C THR A 73 -8.66 2.71 -15.80
N THR A 74 -8.89 3.66 -16.71
CA THR A 74 -9.35 5.01 -16.32
C THR A 74 -10.86 5.05 -16.27
N VAL A 75 -11.42 5.55 -15.17
CA VAL A 75 -12.87 5.71 -15.01
C VAL A 75 -13.27 7.09 -15.54
N LYS A 76 -13.72 7.13 -16.80
CA LYS A 76 -13.90 8.40 -17.54
C LYS A 76 -14.97 9.31 -16.95
N GLU A 77 -16.04 8.73 -16.42
CA GLU A 77 -17.21 9.47 -15.90
C GLU A 77 -17.17 9.63 -14.38
N ALA A 78 -16.03 9.34 -13.74
CA ALA A 78 -15.88 9.52 -12.31
C ALA A 78 -15.80 11.01 -11.94
N ILE A 79 -16.47 11.36 -10.85
CA ILE A 79 -16.36 12.66 -10.18
C ILE A 79 -15.31 12.50 -9.09
N ALA A 80 -14.21 13.24 -9.21
CA ALA A 80 -13.09 13.20 -8.28
C ALA A 80 -13.41 13.88 -6.96
N ASP A 81 -12.92 13.33 -5.85
CA ASP A 81 -12.97 13.97 -4.54
C ASP A 81 -11.88 15.03 -4.43
N LYS A 82 -12.29 16.30 -4.48
CA LYS A 82 -11.41 17.47 -4.42
C LYS A 82 -11.35 18.13 -3.05
N LYS A 83 -12.19 17.69 -2.10
CA LYS A 83 -12.38 18.39 -0.82
C LYS A 83 -11.77 17.66 0.35
N ARG A 84 -11.71 16.32 0.30
CA ARG A 84 -11.17 15.53 1.40
C ARG A 84 -9.69 15.80 1.62
N GLU A 85 -9.36 16.09 2.88
CA GLU A 85 -7.99 16.22 3.34
C GLU A 85 -7.35 14.83 3.55
N ASP A 86 -6.09 14.70 3.18
CA ASP A 86 -5.30 13.50 3.43
C ASP A 86 -4.44 13.66 4.69
N SER A 87 -4.07 12.53 5.29
CA SER A 87 -3.25 12.52 6.51
C SER A 87 -1.94 13.27 6.30
N LYS A 88 -1.64 14.15 7.25
CA LYS A 88 -0.33 14.79 7.40
C LYS A 88 0.55 14.06 8.41
N VAL A 89 0.10 12.92 8.91
CA VAL A 89 0.81 12.14 9.92
C VAL A 89 1.11 10.76 9.36
N TRP A 90 2.39 10.41 9.39
CA TRP A 90 2.91 9.20 8.77
C TRP A 90 3.84 8.51 9.73
N ILE A 91 3.90 7.20 9.62
CA ILE A 91 4.91 6.43 10.34
C ILE A 91 6.20 6.49 9.45
N LYS A 92 7.41 6.71 10.01
CA LYS A 92 8.72 6.86 9.30
C LYS A 92 9.78 5.80 9.65
N GLY A 93 10.36 5.11 8.66
CA GLY A 93 11.20 3.89 8.75
C GLY A 93 12.39 4.05 9.69
N SER A 94 12.82 3.01 10.39
CA SER A 94 14.26 2.90 10.63
C SER A 94 14.95 2.61 9.28
N SER A 95 16.19 3.04 9.14
CA SER A 95 16.99 2.76 7.94
C SER A 95 17.50 1.32 7.97
N GLY A 96 18.05 0.84 6.86
CA GLY A 96 18.63 -0.52 6.79
C GLY A 96 17.60 -1.61 6.57
N ASN A 97 17.95 -2.84 6.94
CA ASN A 97 17.11 -4.02 6.80
C ASN A 97 17.30 -4.93 8.03
N ARG A 98 16.32 -5.79 8.26
CA ARG A 98 16.39 -6.85 9.25
C ARG A 98 15.72 -8.11 8.74
N LYS A 99 16.14 -9.23 9.33
CA LYS A 99 15.50 -10.52 9.13
C LYS A 99 14.25 -10.61 9.99
N VAL A 100 13.19 -11.21 9.46
CA VAL A 100 11.93 -11.47 10.13
C VAL A 100 11.50 -12.90 9.89
N LYS A 101 10.70 -13.43 10.81
CA LYS A 101 10.05 -14.72 10.69
C LYS A 101 8.54 -14.54 10.69
N ALA A 102 7.86 -15.11 9.70
CA ALA A 102 6.41 -15.27 9.71
C ALA A 102 6.08 -16.67 10.24
N TRP A 103 5.05 -16.76 11.09
CA TRP A 103 4.52 -18.02 11.67
C TRP A 103 5.59 -18.91 12.32
N GLU A 104 6.41 -18.32 13.18
CA GLU A 104 7.48 -19.01 13.90
C GLU A 104 6.97 -20.25 14.64
N GLY A 105 7.67 -21.37 14.50
CA GLY A 105 7.32 -22.66 15.11
C GLY A 105 6.22 -23.44 14.38
N SER A 106 5.70 -22.94 13.25
CA SER A 106 4.69 -23.65 12.44
C SER A 106 5.28 -24.26 11.17
N GLU A 107 4.53 -25.17 10.52
CA GLU A 107 4.91 -25.76 9.23
C GLU A 107 5.02 -24.75 8.08
N ASP A 108 4.41 -23.56 8.21
CA ASP A 108 4.50 -22.48 7.24
C ASP A 108 5.61 -21.46 7.58
N GLU A 109 6.47 -21.73 8.59
CA GLU A 109 7.49 -20.77 9.01
C GLU A 109 8.31 -20.27 7.82
N LYS A 110 8.43 -18.94 7.72
CA LYS A 110 9.20 -18.32 6.64
C LYS A 110 10.07 -17.18 7.14
N GLU A 111 11.35 -17.27 6.81
CA GLU A 111 12.36 -16.30 7.20
C GLU A 111 12.85 -15.49 5.99
N PHE A 112 12.85 -14.17 6.08
CA PHE A 112 13.26 -13.27 4.99
C PHE A 112 13.62 -11.87 5.50
N TYR A 113 14.20 -11.04 4.65
CA TYR A 113 14.59 -9.66 5.00
C TYR A 113 13.50 -8.66 4.62
N ILE A 114 13.26 -7.68 5.50
CA ILE A 114 12.44 -6.50 5.23
C ILE A 114 13.24 -5.22 5.47
N LEU A 115 12.74 -4.09 4.93
CA LEU A 115 13.30 -2.77 5.19
C LEU A 115 12.97 -2.30 6.62
N GLY A 116 13.97 -1.69 7.26
CA GLY A 116 13.98 -1.28 8.66
C GLY A 116 14.86 -2.19 9.51
N SER A 117 15.96 -1.66 10.05
CA SER A 117 16.86 -2.37 10.97
C SER A 117 16.20 -2.78 12.29
N GLU A 118 15.09 -2.13 12.66
CA GLU A 118 14.45 -2.28 13.97
C GLU A 118 12.93 -2.38 13.80
N PRO A 119 12.23 -3.07 14.72
CA PRO A 119 10.77 -3.02 14.80
C PRO A 119 10.25 -1.64 15.17
N GLY A 120 9.02 -1.35 14.79
CA GLY A 120 8.39 -0.07 15.06
C GLY A 120 9.08 1.05 14.29
N ARG A 121 9.08 2.27 14.86
CA ARG A 121 9.80 3.50 14.46
C ARG A 121 9.08 4.76 14.96
N SER A 122 9.33 5.90 14.31
CA SER A 122 8.77 7.21 14.65
C SER A 122 7.45 7.51 13.93
N LEU A 123 6.60 8.30 14.59
CA LEU A 123 5.48 9.01 13.99
C LEU A 123 5.97 10.41 13.60
N VAL A 124 5.71 10.85 12.37
CA VAL A 124 6.21 12.12 11.85
C VAL A 124 5.10 12.92 11.17
N GLU A 125 5.25 14.25 11.17
CA GLU A 125 4.42 15.12 10.35
C GLU A 125 5.02 15.26 8.96
N ARG A 126 4.21 14.99 7.95
CA ARG A 126 4.55 15.13 6.54
C ARG A 126 3.30 15.42 5.74
N ASP A 127 3.19 16.64 5.23
CA ASP A 127 2.18 17.00 4.25
C ASP A 127 2.65 16.60 2.84
N ILE A 128 1.88 15.74 2.14
CA ILE A 128 2.20 15.29 0.79
C ILE A 128 1.98 16.38 -0.28
N TYR A 129 1.28 17.46 0.08
CA TYR A 129 1.03 18.61 -0.78
C TYR A 129 2.00 19.77 -0.52
N LYS A 130 2.86 19.67 0.51
CA LYS A 130 3.86 20.70 0.81
C LYS A 130 4.73 20.98 -0.41
N THR A 131 4.80 22.25 -0.78
CA THR A 131 5.76 22.76 -1.76
C THR A 131 7.01 23.26 -1.06
N GLY A 132 8.19 22.92 -1.58
CA GLY A 132 9.47 23.31 -0.98
C GLY A 132 10.13 22.17 -0.21
N LYS A 133 11.08 22.50 0.65
CA LYS A 133 11.81 21.51 1.45
C LYS A 133 11.06 21.21 2.73
N TYR A 134 11.15 19.96 3.17
CA TYR A 134 10.78 19.59 4.52
C TYR A 134 11.81 20.11 5.53
N GLU A 135 11.35 20.41 6.75
CA GLU A 135 12.16 21.08 7.77
C GLU A 135 13.15 20.15 8.48
N HIS A 136 12.83 18.85 8.60
CA HIS A 136 13.73 17.90 9.23
C HIS A 136 15.02 17.75 8.39
N PRO A 137 16.21 17.56 9.00
CA PRO A 137 17.48 17.43 8.28
C PRO A 137 17.53 16.32 7.22
N SER A 138 16.69 15.29 7.35
CA SER A 138 16.55 14.23 6.33
C SER A 138 15.93 14.72 5.02
N GLY A 139 15.24 15.87 5.02
CA GLY A 139 14.50 16.40 3.88
C GLY A 139 13.26 15.59 3.49
N LEU A 140 12.72 14.75 4.38
CA LEU A 140 11.62 13.82 4.06
C LEU A 140 10.30 14.11 4.80
N PHE A 141 10.33 14.85 5.90
CA PHE A 141 9.20 15.16 6.78
C PHE A 141 9.54 16.40 7.63
N ASP A 142 8.57 17.03 8.28
CA ASP A 142 8.80 18.29 9.00
C ASP A 142 9.26 18.08 10.43
N LYS A 143 8.49 17.32 11.22
CA LYS A 143 8.80 17.08 12.63
C LYS A 143 8.55 15.63 13.03
N ILE A 144 9.29 15.18 14.05
CA ILE A 144 8.97 13.94 14.76
C ILE A 144 7.89 14.28 15.80
N ILE A 145 6.81 13.51 15.79
CA ILE A 145 5.70 13.61 16.75
C ILE A 145 5.94 12.61 17.90
N ILE A 146 6.34 11.39 17.55
CA ILE A 146 6.70 10.33 18.50
C ILE A 146 7.99 9.69 17.98
N GLU A 147 9.05 9.68 18.78
CA GLU A 147 10.35 9.10 18.38
C GLU A 147 10.25 7.59 18.19
N ASN A 148 9.65 6.89 19.15
CA ASN A 148 9.50 5.44 19.18
C ASN A 148 8.06 5.07 19.51
N ILE A 149 7.29 4.67 18.49
CA ILE A 149 5.92 4.16 18.66
C ILE A 149 6.02 2.80 19.38
N PRO A 150 5.36 2.64 20.54
CA PRO A 150 5.31 1.34 21.22
C PRO A 150 4.71 0.26 20.31
N LEU A 151 5.26 -0.95 20.33
CA LEU A 151 4.80 -2.04 19.44
C LEU A 151 3.35 -2.47 19.69
N ASN A 152 2.83 -2.20 20.89
CA ASN A 152 1.45 -2.46 21.28
C ASN A 152 0.50 -1.26 21.09
N ALA A 153 0.97 -0.13 20.52
CA ALA A 153 0.15 1.06 20.29
C ALA A 153 -0.74 0.90 19.05
N ASN A 154 -1.69 -0.04 19.10
CA ASN A 154 -2.51 -0.42 17.95
C ASN A 154 -3.27 0.76 17.33
N ASP A 155 -3.84 1.64 18.16
CA ASP A 155 -4.56 2.82 17.68
C ASP A 155 -3.67 3.75 16.83
N ILE A 156 -2.38 3.87 17.16
CA ILE A 156 -1.44 4.68 16.36
C ILE A 156 -1.06 3.92 15.08
N ILE A 157 -0.73 2.63 15.21
CA ILE A 157 -0.24 1.82 14.09
C ILE A 157 -1.33 1.66 13.02
N ASP A 158 -2.57 1.42 13.42
CA ASP A 158 -3.67 1.13 12.50
C ASP A 158 -4.15 2.37 11.76
N ASN A 159 -4.20 3.52 12.44
CA ASN A 159 -4.70 4.78 11.87
C ASN A 159 -3.70 5.54 10.99
N HIS A 160 -2.43 5.10 10.92
CA HIS A 160 -1.41 5.82 10.15
C HIS A 160 -0.71 4.92 9.13
N GLU A 161 -0.54 5.46 7.93
CA GLU A 161 0.17 4.80 6.85
C GLU A 161 1.69 4.95 6.97
N THR A 162 2.40 4.06 6.28
CA THR A 162 3.86 4.11 6.23
C THR A 162 4.34 5.04 5.12
N MET A 163 5.46 5.72 5.34
CA MET A 163 6.18 6.43 4.26
C MET A 163 6.80 5.50 3.19
N GLY A 164 6.59 4.19 3.27
CA GLY A 164 7.06 3.24 2.26
C GLY A 164 6.35 3.46 0.93
N LEU A 165 6.92 2.93 -0.16
CA LEU A 165 6.26 2.99 -1.47
C LEU A 165 5.53 1.69 -1.77
N ALA A 166 4.35 1.82 -2.35
CA ALA A 166 3.57 0.75 -2.94
C ALA A 166 4.24 0.22 -4.22
N VAL A 167 4.46 -1.10 -4.24
CA VAL A 167 5.08 -1.86 -5.32
C VAL A 167 4.18 -3.02 -5.77
N PHE A 168 4.29 -3.40 -7.04
CA PHE A 168 3.66 -4.60 -7.59
C PHE A 168 4.54 -5.84 -7.35
N PRO A 169 3.96 -7.04 -7.05
CA PRO A 169 2.54 -7.32 -6.85
C PRO A 169 2.03 -7.14 -5.41
N LEU A 170 2.91 -6.78 -4.47
CA LEU A 170 2.57 -6.72 -3.04
C LEU A 170 1.40 -5.78 -2.71
N THR A 171 1.29 -4.64 -3.39
CA THR A 171 0.19 -3.69 -3.17
C THR A 171 -1.13 -4.25 -3.68
N ASN A 172 -1.12 -4.95 -4.82
CA ASN A 172 -2.31 -5.58 -5.38
C ASN A 172 -2.82 -6.69 -4.45
N GLU A 173 -1.89 -7.47 -3.89
CA GLU A 173 -2.21 -8.45 -2.84
C GLU A 173 -2.78 -7.78 -1.59
N ARG A 174 -2.17 -6.69 -1.09
CA ARG A 174 -2.68 -5.91 0.04
C ARG A 174 -4.12 -5.45 -0.21
N LEU A 175 -4.42 -4.93 -1.40
CA LEU A 175 -5.76 -4.46 -1.76
C LEU A 175 -6.77 -5.62 -1.79
N TYR A 176 -6.38 -6.80 -2.26
CA TYR A 176 -7.23 -7.99 -2.23
C TYR A 176 -7.50 -8.46 -0.78
N LEU A 177 -6.49 -8.40 0.09
CA LEU A 177 -6.68 -8.70 1.51
C LEU A 177 -7.63 -7.68 2.17
N CYS A 178 -7.52 -6.39 1.81
CA CYS A 178 -8.47 -5.37 2.25
C CYS A 178 -9.90 -5.68 1.80
N TYR A 179 -10.09 -6.14 0.55
CA TYR A 179 -11.39 -6.60 0.05
C TYR A 179 -11.95 -7.74 0.92
N LYS A 180 -11.14 -8.79 1.16
CA LYS A 180 -11.57 -9.95 1.96
C LYS A 180 -11.98 -9.59 3.39
N VAL A 181 -11.27 -8.67 4.02
CA VAL A 181 -11.47 -8.32 5.45
C VAL A 181 -12.43 -7.13 5.62
N GLY A 182 -12.70 -6.37 4.55
CA GLY A 182 -13.57 -5.19 4.57
C GLY A 182 -12.96 -3.95 5.24
N LYS A 183 -11.64 -3.93 5.46
CA LYS A 183 -10.92 -2.81 6.09
C LYS A 183 -9.47 -2.72 5.62
N ASN A 184 -8.80 -1.62 5.96
CA ASN A 184 -7.37 -1.46 5.69
C ASN A 184 -6.56 -2.48 6.48
N VAL A 185 -5.78 -3.29 5.76
CA VAL A 185 -4.76 -4.19 6.29
C VAL A 185 -3.44 -3.96 5.58
N ASP A 186 -2.31 -4.22 6.24
CA ASP A 186 -0.98 -4.06 5.63
C ASP A 186 0.00 -5.11 6.19
N PRO A 187 0.22 -6.22 5.47
CA PRO A 187 1.15 -7.27 5.87
C PRO A 187 2.58 -6.76 6.14
N THR A 188 3.02 -5.75 5.39
CA THR A 188 4.35 -5.15 5.59
C THR A 188 4.40 -4.31 6.86
N LYS A 189 3.33 -3.57 7.16
CA LYS A 189 3.22 -2.80 8.41
C LYS A 189 3.17 -3.72 9.62
N ASP A 190 2.38 -4.80 9.54
CA ASP A 190 2.26 -5.76 10.64
C ASP A 190 3.62 -6.41 10.96
N LEU A 191 4.38 -6.84 9.95
CA LEU A 191 5.76 -7.32 10.15
C LEU A 191 6.68 -6.26 10.75
N LYS A 192 6.60 -5.01 10.28
CA LYS A 192 7.42 -3.91 10.82
C LYS A 192 7.20 -3.70 12.31
N PHE A 193 5.99 -3.94 12.80
CA PHE A 193 5.63 -3.82 14.21
C PHE A 193 5.65 -5.15 14.98
N ASN A 194 6.24 -6.22 14.41
CA ASN A 194 6.30 -7.56 15.01
C ASN A 194 4.93 -8.12 15.40
N ARG A 195 3.90 -7.78 14.64
CA ARG A 195 2.58 -8.37 14.81
C ARG A 195 2.53 -9.75 14.17
N GLU A 196 1.76 -10.64 14.79
CA GLU A 196 1.44 -11.93 14.21
C GLU A 196 0.65 -11.74 12.90
N LEU A 197 1.02 -12.48 11.87
CA LEU A 197 0.35 -12.42 10.58
C LEU A 197 -0.77 -13.44 10.51
N PRO A 198 -1.99 -13.06 10.11
CA PRO A 198 -3.02 -14.01 9.76
C PRO A 198 -2.54 -14.98 8.67
N LYS A 199 -2.97 -16.24 8.70
CA LYS A 199 -2.64 -17.25 7.68
C LYS A 199 -3.09 -16.83 6.27
N ASP A 200 -4.15 -16.02 6.18
CA ASP A 200 -4.61 -15.42 4.93
C ASP A 200 -3.55 -14.55 4.22
N TYR A 201 -2.51 -14.10 4.92
CA TYR A 201 -1.42 -13.31 4.33
C TYR A 201 -0.36 -14.17 3.62
N LYS A 202 -0.60 -15.47 3.43
CA LYS A 202 0.34 -16.41 2.80
C LYS A 202 0.95 -15.87 1.51
N ILE A 203 0.12 -15.39 0.58
CA ILE A 203 0.61 -14.87 -0.70
C ILE A 203 1.42 -13.58 -0.53
N ALA A 204 1.04 -12.68 0.39
CA ALA A 204 1.83 -11.49 0.70
C ALA A 204 3.21 -11.85 1.22
N VAL A 205 3.30 -12.84 2.13
CA VAL A 205 4.57 -13.34 2.67
C VAL A 205 5.41 -14.01 1.59
N GLU A 206 4.81 -14.81 0.72
CA GLU A 206 5.49 -15.39 -0.45
C GLU A 206 6.09 -14.31 -1.36
N ILE A 207 5.34 -13.24 -1.64
CA ILE A 207 5.83 -12.10 -2.43
C ILE A 207 6.99 -11.40 -1.72
N MET A 208 6.86 -11.13 -0.42
CA MET A 208 7.89 -10.43 0.37
C MET A 208 9.17 -11.26 0.54
N SER A 209 9.06 -12.58 0.67
CA SER A 209 10.21 -13.48 0.80
C SER A 209 10.94 -13.74 -0.53
N GLY A 210 10.55 -13.05 -1.61
CA GLY A 210 11.11 -13.27 -2.95
C GLY A 210 10.66 -14.58 -3.61
N GLY A 211 9.60 -15.20 -3.08
CA GLY A 211 8.97 -16.39 -3.65
C GLY A 211 9.87 -17.62 -3.77
N GLY A 212 11.01 -17.70 -3.09
CA GLY A 212 11.89 -18.88 -3.22
C GLY A 212 12.52 -19.08 -4.62
N GLY A 213 12.49 -18.07 -5.50
CA GLY A 213 13.11 -18.11 -6.82
C GLY A 213 12.24 -17.55 -7.95
N LYS A 214 12.79 -17.54 -9.17
CA LYS A 214 12.14 -16.97 -10.36
C LYS A 214 10.86 -17.73 -10.74
N GLU A 215 10.87 -19.06 -10.68
CA GLU A 215 9.76 -19.90 -11.11
C GLU A 215 8.51 -19.70 -10.28
N ASN A 216 8.62 -19.77 -8.94
CA ASN A 216 7.47 -19.56 -8.07
C ASN A 216 7.00 -18.09 -8.08
N LYS A 217 7.90 -17.13 -8.32
CA LYS A 217 7.49 -15.75 -8.60
C LYS A 217 6.61 -15.66 -9.85
N GLU A 218 7.00 -16.29 -10.97
CA GLU A 218 6.16 -16.30 -12.17
C GLU A 218 4.84 -17.04 -11.93
N LYS A 219 4.86 -18.16 -11.19
CA LYS A 219 3.65 -18.88 -10.79
C LYS A 219 2.67 -17.97 -10.03
N ILE A 220 3.14 -17.24 -9.02
CA ILE A 220 2.29 -16.29 -8.26
C ILE A 220 1.73 -15.21 -9.19
N LEU A 221 2.54 -14.69 -10.11
CA LEU A 221 2.10 -13.66 -11.05
C LEU A 221 1.02 -14.18 -12.00
N ASP A 222 1.21 -15.37 -12.57
CA ASP A 222 0.29 -15.98 -13.53
C ASP A 222 -1.00 -16.46 -12.84
N GLU A 223 -0.91 -16.98 -11.62
CA GLU A 223 -2.08 -17.47 -10.87
C GLU A 223 -2.97 -16.30 -10.42
N TYR A 224 -2.39 -15.24 -9.85
CA TYR A 224 -3.14 -14.21 -9.14
C TYR A 224 -3.28 -12.87 -9.88
N PHE A 225 -2.38 -12.53 -10.80
CA PHE A 225 -2.25 -11.14 -11.30
C PHE A 225 -2.23 -10.96 -12.83
N ARG A 226 -2.08 -12.02 -13.63
CA ARG A 226 -1.97 -11.93 -15.11
C ARG A 226 -3.01 -12.73 -15.86
#